data_AF-A0A517YJ87-F1
#
_entry.id   AF-A0A517YJ87-F1
#
_cell.length_a   1.000
_cell.length_b   1.000
_cell.length_c   1.000
_cell.angle_alpha   90.00
_cell.angle_beta   90.00
_cell.angle_gamma   90.00
#
_symmetry.space_group_name_H-M   'P 1'
#
loop_
_entity.id
_entity.type
_entity.pdbx_description
1 polymer ?
#
loop_
_entity_poly.entity_id
_entity_poly.type
_entity_poly.pdbx_seq_one_letter_code
_entity_poly.pdbx_strand_id
1 'polypeptide(L)'
;MLGAILAEVTAVPRHFTVAQAAELLSVTADRITDWIAAGELTAINIGIKANGGRPTWRISEVELQRFLQCRQSTPVPKVQTKRRTTFDCVPHYFRNK
;
A
#
# COMPACT_ATOMS: atom_id res chain seq x y z
N MET A 1 -37.82 -18.70 15.58
CA MET A 1 -37.16 -17.37 15.54
C MET A 1 -35.66 -17.58 15.74
N LEU A 2 -34.96 -18.09 14.73
CA LEU A 2 -33.50 -18.06 14.68
C LEU A 2 -33.14 -17.18 13.49
N GLY A 3 -32.80 -15.94 13.83
CA GLY A 3 -32.34 -14.96 12.87
C GLY A 3 -30.87 -15.17 12.54
N ALA A 4 -30.57 -14.68 11.35
CA ALA A 4 -29.34 -13.98 11.00
C ALA A 4 -28.16 -14.80 10.44
N ILE A 5 -28.03 -14.62 9.12
CA ILE A 5 -26.79 -14.24 8.42
C ILE A 5 -25.76 -15.37 8.29
N LEU A 6 -26.00 -16.24 7.32
CA LEU A 6 -24.93 -16.70 6.43
C LEU A 6 -25.20 -16.08 5.08
N ALA A 7 -24.85 -14.79 4.93
CA ALA A 7 -24.57 -14.26 3.62
C ALA A 7 -23.28 -14.93 3.17
N GLU A 8 -23.39 -16.14 2.61
CA GLU A 8 -22.35 -16.72 1.78
C GLU A 8 -22.15 -15.74 0.62
N VAL A 9 -21.17 -14.85 0.80
CA VAL A 9 -20.63 -14.01 -0.25
C VAL A 9 -20.03 -14.98 -1.27
N THR A 10 -20.85 -15.45 -2.19
CA THR A 10 -20.41 -16.10 -3.42
C THR A 10 -19.84 -14.99 -4.31
N ALA A 11 -18.68 -14.47 -3.90
CA ALA A 11 -17.88 -13.61 -4.73
C ALA A 11 -17.37 -14.46 -5.89
N VAL A 12 -18.06 -14.37 -7.03
CA VAL A 12 -17.45 -14.71 -8.32
C VAL A 12 -16.09 -14.02 -8.34
N PRO A 13 -14.96 -14.71 -8.58
CA PRO A 13 -13.65 -14.08 -8.54
C PRO A 13 -13.57 -13.01 -9.61
N ARG A 14 -13.80 -11.76 -9.21
CA ARG A 14 -13.75 -10.61 -10.11
C ARG A 14 -12.29 -10.29 -10.37
N HIS A 15 -11.96 -10.22 -11.65
CA HIS A 15 -10.65 -9.81 -12.10
C HIS A 15 -10.75 -8.37 -12.58
N PHE A 16 -10.06 -7.47 -11.90
CA PHE A 16 -10.02 -6.07 -12.26
C PHE A 16 -8.95 -5.83 -13.32
N THR A 17 -9.25 -4.93 -14.25
CA THR A 17 -8.20 -4.32 -15.09
C THR A 17 -7.44 -3.28 -14.28
N VAL A 18 -6.27 -2.87 -14.77
CA VAL A 18 -5.49 -1.77 -14.16
C VAL A 18 -6.33 -0.49 -14.06
N ALA A 19 -7.10 -0.16 -15.10
CA ALA A 19 -7.95 1.02 -15.10
C ALA A 19 -9.06 0.94 -14.04
N GLN A 20 -9.71 -0.22 -13.90
CA GLN A 20 -10.75 -0.42 -12.89
C GLN A 20 -10.18 -0.36 -11.47
N ALA A 21 -9.02 -0.98 -11.23
CA ALA A 21 -8.35 -0.90 -9.94
C ALA A 21 -7.90 0.54 -9.61
N ALA A 22 -7.49 1.31 -10.63
CA ALA A 22 -7.11 2.72 -10.51
C ALA A 22 -8.30 3.59 -10.11
N GLU A 23 -9.46 3.39 -10.75
CA GLU A 23 -10.71 4.07 -10.40
C GLU A 23 -11.15 3.74 -8.97
N LEU A 24 -11.13 2.45 -8.60
CA LEU A 24 -11.54 1.99 -7.26
C LEU A 24 -10.67 2.58 -6.14
N LEU A 25 -9.36 2.63 -6.36
CA LEU A 25 -8.41 3.15 -5.38
C LEU A 25 -8.17 4.67 -5.53
N SER A 26 -8.80 5.31 -6.51
CA SER A 26 -8.57 6.72 -6.86
C SER A 26 -7.08 7.06 -7.06
N VAL A 27 -6.35 6.18 -7.75
CA VAL A 27 -4.92 6.35 -8.08
C VAL A 27 -4.72 6.31 -9.60
N THR A 28 -3.56 6.74 -10.07
CA THR A 28 -3.22 6.64 -11.51
C THR A 28 -2.93 5.20 -11.90
N ALA A 29 -3.21 4.86 -13.16
CA ALA A 29 -2.90 3.53 -13.72
C ALA A 29 -1.39 3.21 -13.64
N ASP A 30 -0.54 4.22 -13.86
CA ASP A 30 0.91 4.09 -13.76
C ASP A 30 1.34 3.63 -12.36
N ARG A 31 0.66 4.13 -11.32
CA ARG A 31 0.96 3.75 -9.94
C ARG A 31 0.68 2.29 -9.66
N ILE A 32 -0.36 1.74 -10.28
CA ILE A 32 -0.68 0.33 -10.18
C ILE A 32 0.35 -0.52 -10.92
N THR A 33 0.79 -0.09 -12.11
CA THR A 33 1.88 -0.78 -12.82
C THR A 33 3.19 -0.75 -12.05
N ASP A 34 3.50 0.36 -11.35
CA ASP A 34 4.66 0.44 -10.46
C ASP A 34 4.58 -0.60 -9.34
N TRP A 35 3.41 -0.76 -8.70
CA TRP A 35 3.23 -1.76 -7.64
C TRP A 35 3.35 -3.20 -8.14
N ILE A 36 2.87 -3.46 -9.36
CA ILE A 36 3.03 -4.77 -10.01
C ILE A 36 4.51 -5.01 -10.32
N ALA A 37 5.22 -4.01 -10.85
CA ALA A 37 6.65 -4.10 -11.16
C ALA A 37 7.52 -4.25 -9.90
N ALA A 38 7.12 -3.61 -8.79
CA ALA A 38 7.77 -3.73 -7.49
C ALA A 38 7.47 -5.07 -6.79
N GLY A 39 6.51 -5.85 -7.28
CA GLY A 39 6.08 -7.10 -6.64
C GLY A 39 5.23 -6.90 -5.37
N GLU A 40 4.75 -5.69 -5.12
CA GLU A 40 3.85 -5.40 -3.98
C GLU A 40 2.41 -5.84 -4.27
N LEU A 41 1.99 -5.76 -5.55
CA LEU A 41 0.67 -6.15 -6.00
C LEU A 41 0.78 -7.32 -6.98
N THR A 42 0.24 -8.47 -6.60
CA THR A 42 0.22 -9.65 -7.45
C THR A 42 -0.80 -9.47 -8.57
N ALA A 43 -0.35 -9.59 -9.82
CA ALA A 43 -1.20 -9.53 -11.01
C ALA A 43 -0.83 -10.61 -12.03
N ILE A 44 -1.81 -11.04 -12.81
CA ILE A 44 -1.66 -12.03 -13.88
C ILE A 44 -1.52 -11.28 -15.20
N ASN A 45 -0.43 -11.51 -15.93
CA ASN A 45 -0.30 -11.03 -17.30
C ASN A 45 -1.02 -12.00 -18.26
N ILE A 46 -2.08 -11.53 -18.91
CA ILE A 46 -2.84 -12.31 -19.92
C ILE A 46 -2.34 -12.01 -21.35
N GLY A 47 -1.36 -11.12 -21.49
CA GLY A 47 -0.75 -10.81 -22.79
C GLY A 47 -0.19 -12.06 -23.48
N ILE A 48 -0.32 -12.09 -24.82
CA ILE A 48 0.06 -13.23 -25.68
C ILE A 48 1.54 -13.63 -25.53
N LYS A 49 2.42 -12.69 -25.18
CA LYS A 49 3.85 -12.93 -24.95
C LYS A 49 4.24 -12.29 -23.63
N ALA A 50 4.90 -13.07 -22.76
CA ALA A 50 5.38 -12.57 -21.47
C ALA A 50 6.30 -11.34 -21.62
N ASN A 51 7.14 -11.31 -22.69
CA ASN A 51 8.15 -10.28 -22.92
C ASN A 51 7.95 -9.49 -24.24
N GLY A 52 6.77 -9.51 -24.85
CA GLY A 52 6.56 -8.82 -26.14
C GLY A 52 5.11 -8.45 -26.41
N GLY A 53 4.83 -7.15 -26.52
CA GLY A 53 3.49 -6.59 -26.69
C GLY A 53 3.02 -5.81 -25.47
N ARG A 54 1.85 -5.17 -25.55
CA ARG A 54 1.28 -4.40 -24.46
C ARG A 54 0.79 -5.36 -23.36
N PRO A 55 1.39 -5.35 -22.15
CA PRO A 55 0.97 -6.26 -21.09
C PRO A 55 -0.47 -5.95 -20.69
N THR A 56 -1.27 -7.01 -20.57
CA THR A 56 -2.67 -6.91 -20.16
C THR A 56 -2.80 -7.54 -18.79
N TRP A 57 -2.60 -6.72 -17.76
CA TRP A 57 -2.66 -7.15 -16.37
C TRP A 57 -4.10 -7.36 -15.91
N ARG A 58 -4.33 -8.48 -15.21
CA ARG A 58 -5.54 -8.74 -14.44
C ARG A 58 -5.18 -8.95 -12.98
N ILE A 59 -5.86 -8.21 -12.12
CA ILE A 59 -5.67 -8.26 -10.67
C ILE A 59 -6.87 -8.99 -10.09
N SER A 60 -6.64 -10.03 -9.30
CA SER A 60 -7.74 -10.70 -8.60
C SER A 60 -8.21 -9.83 -7.43
N GLU A 61 -9.51 -9.87 -7.14
CA GLU A 61 -10.09 -9.16 -6.00
C GLU A 61 -9.41 -9.53 -4.67
N VAL A 62 -9.08 -10.81 -4.48
CA VAL A 62 -8.41 -11.32 -3.28
C VAL A 62 -7.04 -10.69 -3.09
N GLU A 63 -6.23 -10.59 -4.15
CA GLU A 63 -4.90 -9.99 -4.08
C GLU A 63 -4.98 -8.47 -3.86
N LEU A 64 -5.98 -7.81 -4.46
CA LEU A 64 -6.23 -6.39 -4.21
C LEU A 64 -6.59 -6.12 -2.74
N GLN A 65 -7.45 -6.96 -2.16
CA GLN A 65 -7.80 -6.88 -0.74
C GLN A 65 -6.59 -7.16 0.16
N ARG A 66 -5.80 -8.18 -0.16
CA ARG A 66 -4.56 -8.49 0.56
C ARG A 66 -3.59 -7.31 0.55
N PHE A 67 -3.40 -6.68 -0.61
CA PHE A 67 -2.58 -5.49 -0.76
C PHE A 67 -3.07 -4.34 0.14
N LEU A 68 -4.38 -4.08 0.16
CA LEU A 68 -4.99 -3.06 1.03
C LEU A 68 -4.77 -3.37 2.52
N GLN A 69 -4.94 -4.62 2.92
CA GLN A 69 -4.69 -5.06 4.29
C GLN A 69 -3.21 -4.88 4.68
N CYS A 70 -2.27 -5.22 3.79
CA CYS A 70 -0.84 -5.02 4.04
C CYS A 70 -0.47 -3.54 4.15
N ARG A 71 -1.13 -2.66 3.38
CA ARG A 71 -0.92 -1.20 3.45
C ARG A 71 -1.73 -0.50 4.52
N GLN A 72 -2.62 -1.21 5.21
CA GLN A 72 -3.35 -0.66 6.32
C GLN A 72 -2.36 -0.34 7.44
N SER A 73 -2.00 0.93 7.55
CA SER A 73 -1.21 1.43 8.66
C SER A 73 -2.06 1.39 9.92
N THR A 74 -2.03 0.27 10.66
CA THR A 74 -2.40 0.30 12.07
C THR A 74 -1.53 1.38 12.71
N PRO A 75 -2.11 2.43 13.33
CA PRO A 75 -1.31 3.50 13.90
C PRO A 75 -0.41 2.90 14.97
N VAL A 76 0.87 2.72 14.65
CA VAL A 76 1.88 2.35 15.64
C VAL A 76 1.91 3.52 16.63
N PRO A 77 1.68 3.29 17.94
CA PRO A 77 1.66 4.38 18.91
C PRO A 77 2.98 5.13 18.80
N LYS A 78 2.88 6.42 18.50
CA LYS A 78 4.03 7.30 18.28
C LYS A 78 4.91 7.27 19.53
N VAL A 79 6.05 6.59 19.46
CA VAL A 79 7.03 6.60 20.54
C VAL A 79 7.52 8.03 20.68
N GLN A 80 7.12 8.70 21.76
CA GLN A 80 7.59 10.06 22.05
C GLN A 80 9.09 9.99 22.30
N THR A 81 9.89 10.41 21.32
CA THR A 81 11.33 10.56 21.50
C THR A 81 11.55 11.66 22.53
N LYS A 82 12.07 11.30 23.71
CA LYS A 82 12.47 12.29 24.72
C LYS A 82 13.57 13.17 24.13
N ARG A 83 13.24 14.44 23.86
CA ARG A 83 14.21 15.45 23.41
C ARG A 83 15.24 15.62 24.53
N ARG A 84 16.50 15.24 24.27
CA ARG A 84 17.61 15.56 25.19
C ARG A 84 17.78 17.07 25.18
N THR A 85 17.43 17.71 26.28
CA THR A 85 17.82 19.09 26.57
C THR A 85 19.32 19.08 26.85
N THR A 86 20.11 19.60 25.90
CA THR A 86 21.48 20.03 26.17
C THR A 86 21.39 21.16 27.20
N PHE A 87 21.96 20.95 28.39
CA PHE A 87 22.08 22.02 29.37
C PHE A 87 23.06 23.06 28.83
N ASP A 88 22.56 24.26 28.55
CA ASP A 88 23.35 25.46 28.29
C ASP A 88 24.09 25.88 29.58
N CYS A 89 25.28 25.32 29.81
CA CYS A 89 26.23 25.86 30.77
C CYS A 89 27.65 25.46 30.34
N VAL A 90 28.17 26.12 29.30
CA VAL A 90 29.61 26.23 29.09
C VAL A 90 29.97 27.67 29.44
N PRO A 91 30.70 27.93 30.54
CA PRO A 91 31.09 29.29 30.90
C PRO A 91 32.04 29.85 29.85
N HIS A 92 31.59 30.86 29.12
CA HIS A 92 32.43 31.64 28.19
C HIS A 92 33.32 32.56 29.04
N TYR A 93 34.57 32.16 29.30
CA TYR A 93 35.54 33.05 29.92
C TYR A 93 36.08 34.02 28.85
N PHE A 94 35.91 35.31 29.08
CA PHE A 94 36.47 36.38 28.27
C PHE A 94 38.00 36.30 28.25
N ARG A 95 38.61 36.44 27.06
CA ARG A 95 40.06 36.55 26.85
C ARG A 95 40.38 38.01 26.53
N ASN A 96 40.90 38.76 27.51
CA ASN A 96 41.48 40.08 27.28
C ASN A 96 42.85 39.94 26.61
N LYS A 97 43.10 40.76 25.59
CA LYS A 97 44.43 41.19 25.18
C LYS A 97 44.35 42.60 24.60
#